data_AF-A0A4Q3IIF9-F1
#
_entry.id   AF-A0A4Q3IIF9-F1
#
_cell.length_a   1.000
_cell.length_b   1.000
_cell.length_c   1.000
_cell.angle_alpha   90.00
_cell.angle_beta   90.00
_cell.angle_gamma   90.00
#
_symmetry.space_group_name_H-M   'P 1'
#
loop_
_entity.id
_entity.type
_entity.pdbx_description
1 polymer ?
#
loop_
_entity_poly.entity_id
_entity_poly.type
_entity_poly.pdbx_seq_one_letter_code
_entity_poly.pdbx_strand_id
1 'polypeptide(L)'
;MTEPAALQKLLTWLSPAFPVGAFAWSAGLESAIADRTLTDSAALQNWLEGTLAHGGLKTDAILLAQAWKAVQAAPPLPASPARGEVSAGAGGEIEDAAQ
;
A
#
# COMPACT_ATOMS: atom_id res chain seq x y z
N MET A 1 0.94 -17.59 -14.41
CA MET A 1 0.24 -16.36 -13.96
C MET A 1 -0.88 -15.98 -14.95
N THR A 2 -1.73 -16.93 -15.32
CA THR A 2 -2.72 -16.73 -16.41
C THR A 2 -4.10 -17.26 -16.04
N GLU A 3 -4.35 -17.53 -14.75
CA GLU A 3 -5.69 -17.86 -14.26
C GLU A 3 -6.58 -16.61 -14.35
N PRO A 4 -7.75 -16.66 -15.00
CA PRO A 4 -8.61 -15.49 -15.23
C PRO A 4 -8.96 -14.72 -13.94
N ALA A 5 -9.22 -15.44 -12.85
CA ALA A 5 -9.53 -14.85 -11.55
C ALA A 5 -8.35 -14.07 -10.94
N ALA A 6 -7.11 -14.51 -11.18
CA ALA A 6 -5.93 -13.78 -10.71
C ALA A 6 -5.71 -12.49 -11.52
N LEU A 7 -5.95 -12.53 -12.83
CA LEU A 7 -5.87 -11.35 -13.69
C LEU A 7 -6.95 -10.32 -13.35
N GLN A 8 -8.20 -10.75 -13.11
CA GLN A 8 -9.27 -9.86 -12.67
C GLN A 8 -8.93 -9.15 -11.34
N LYS A 9 -8.38 -9.89 -10.36
CA LYS A 9 -7.92 -9.28 -9.10
C LYS A 9 -6.84 -8.21 -9.35
N LEU A 10 -5.86 -8.52 -10.20
CA LEU A 10 -4.80 -7.57 -10.54
C LEU A 10 -5.36 -6.29 -11.19
N LEU A 11 -6.28 -6.43 -12.15
CA LEU A 11 -6.94 -5.29 -12.80
C LEU A 11 -7.76 -4.45 -11.81
N THR A 12 -8.46 -5.09 -10.87
CA THR A 12 -9.17 -4.38 -9.81
C THR A 12 -8.22 -3.57 -8.92
N TRP A 13 -7.09 -4.15 -8.53
CA TRP A 13 -6.10 -3.47 -7.68
C TRP A 13 -5.41 -2.29 -8.38
N LEU A 14 -5.15 -2.41 -9.69
CA LEU A 14 -4.49 -1.37 -10.49
C LEU A 14 -5.46 -0.32 -11.06
N SER A 15 -6.75 -0.43 -10.77
CA SER A 15 -7.74 0.53 -11.25
C SER A 15 -7.56 1.89 -10.55
N PRO A 16 -7.56 3.01 -11.27
CA PRO A 16 -7.59 4.35 -10.68
C PRO A 16 -8.81 4.60 -9.78
N ALA A 17 -9.89 3.82 -9.97
CA ALA A 17 -11.09 3.88 -9.13
C ALA A 17 -10.97 3.09 -7.81
N PHE A 18 -9.85 2.40 -7.57
CA PHE A 18 -9.64 1.65 -6.34
C PHE A 18 -9.50 2.62 -5.15
N PRO A 19 -10.26 2.44 -4.04
CA PRO A 19 -10.48 3.48 -3.04
C PRO A 19 -9.36 3.56 -1.99
N VAL A 20 -8.12 3.73 -2.45
CA VAL A 20 -6.92 3.87 -1.59
C VAL A 20 -6.41 5.31 -1.49
N GLY A 21 -6.99 6.23 -2.27
CA GLY A 21 -6.59 7.65 -2.33
C GLY A 21 -5.35 7.86 -3.18
N ALA A 22 -5.52 8.32 -4.42
CA ALA A 22 -4.43 8.41 -5.40
C ALA A 22 -3.40 9.53 -5.12
N PHE A 23 -3.72 10.47 -4.23
CA PHE A 23 -2.88 11.65 -3.96
C PHE A 23 -1.51 11.31 -3.35
N ALA A 24 -1.38 10.16 -2.68
CA ALA A 24 -0.09 9.70 -2.15
C ALA A 24 0.99 9.53 -3.24
N TRP A 25 0.59 9.37 -4.51
CA TRP A 25 1.49 9.15 -5.64
C TRP A 25 1.65 10.36 -6.57
N SER A 26 1.10 11.55 -6.23
CA SER A 26 1.30 12.75 -7.06
C SER A 26 2.76 13.22 -7.07
N ALA A 27 3.52 12.88 -6.01
CA ALA A 27 4.93 13.23 -5.83
C ALA A 27 5.25 14.72 -6.09
N GLY A 28 4.29 15.61 -5.83
CA GLY A 28 4.46 17.05 -6.02
C GLY A 28 4.38 17.52 -7.47
N LEU A 29 3.78 16.74 -8.37
CA LEU A 29 3.63 17.08 -9.79
C LEU A 29 2.95 18.45 -9.99
N GLU A 30 1.90 18.76 -9.23
CA GLU A 30 1.20 20.04 -9.31
C GLU A 30 2.11 21.22 -8.93
N SER A 31 2.95 21.04 -7.90
CA SER A 31 3.94 22.04 -7.49
C SER A 31 5.02 22.22 -8.54
N ALA A 32 5.54 21.13 -9.10
CA ALA A 32 6.58 21.18 -10.14
C ALA A 32 6.09 21.91 -11.42
N ILE A 33 4.81 21.77 -11.76
CA ILE A 33 4.16 22.53 -12.84
C ILE A 33 4.01 24.01 -12.45
N ALA A 34 3.54 24.30 -11.23
CA ALA A 34 3.37 25.67 -10.74
C ALA A 34 4.69 26.45 -10.74
N ASP A 35 5.80 25.78 -10.38
CA ASP A 35 7.15 26.32 -10.38
C ASP A 35 7.80 26.40 -11.77
N ARG A 36 7.07 25.98 -12.82
CA ARG A 36 7.54 25.91 -14.21
C ARG A 36 8.80 25.08 -14.42
N THR A 37 9.00 24.07 -13.58
CA THR A 37 10.06 23.06 -13.78
C THR A 37 9.63 21.98 -14.78
N LEU A 38 8.32 21.76 -14.92
CA LEU A 38 7.70 20.87 -15.90
C LEU A 38 6.89 21.67 -16.91
N THR A 39 7.50 22.01 -18.04
CA THR A 39 6.90 22.88 -19.07
C THR A 39 6.50 22.16 -20.34
N ASP A 40 6.99 20.94 -20.55
CA ASP A 40 6.73 20.14 -21.74
C ASP A 40 6.81 18.64 -21.45
N SER A 41 6.53 17.83 -22.47
CA SER A 41 6.53 16.38 -22.38
C SER A 41 7.92 15.78 -22.12
N ALA A 42 9.00 16.40 -22.61
CA ALA A 42 10.36 15.91 -22.41
C ALA A 42 10.79 16.12 -20.95
N ALA A 43 10.48 17.29 -20.38
CA ALA A 43 10.69 17.56 -18.96
C ALA A 43 9.90 16.60 -18.07
N LEU A 44 8.63 16.34 -18.41
CA LEU A 44 7.80 15.38 -17.69
C LEU A 44 8.37 13.95 -17.77
N GLN A 45 8.79 13.51 -18.95
CA GLN A 45 9.39 12.19 -19.13
C GLN A 45 10.64 12.03 -18.26
N ASN A 46 11.57 12.99 -18.32
CA ASN A 46 12.79 12.96 -17.50
C ASN A 46 12.46 12.93 -16.00
N TRP A 47 11.44 13.68 -15.58
CA TRP A 47 10.99 13.69 -14.19
C TRP A 47 10.40 12.35 -13.75
N LEU A 48 9.58 11.71 -14.59
CA LEU A 48 9.03 10.38 -14.32
C LEU A 48 10.13 9.33 -14.23
N GLU A 49 11.10 9.35 -15.15
CA GLU A 49 12.27 8.48 -15.11
C GLU A 49 13.07 8.66 -13.82
N GLY A 50 13.29 9.92 -13.41
CA GLY A 50 13.93 10.26 -12.14
C GLY A 50 13.17 9.70 -10.94
N THR A 51 11.85 9.92 -10.88
CA THR A 51 10.99 9.45 -9.78
C THR A 51 10.91 7.92 -9.71
N LEU A 52 10.89 7.24 -10.86
CA LEU A 52 10.89 5.77 -10.93
C LEU A 52 12.24 5.16 -10.54
N ALA A 53 13.36 5.78 -10.95
CA ALA A 53 14.69 5.24 -10.72
C ALA A 53 15.30 5.66 -9.37
N HIS A 54 14.86 6.78 -8.79
CA HIS A 54 15.49 7.38 -7.61
C HIS A 54 14.50 7.91 -6.56
N GLY A 55 13.21 8.00 -6.87
CA GLY A 55 12.19 8.55 -5.97
C GLY A 55 11.48 7.52 -5.08
N GLY A 56 10.40 7.96 -4.44
CA GLY A 56 9.60 7.12 -3.53
C GLY A 56 9.02 5.87 -4.20
N LEU A 57 8.68 5.94 -5.49
CA LEU A 57 8.17 4.79 -6.25
C LEU A 57 9.15 3.61 -6.26
N LYS A 58 10.46 3.88 -6.32
CA LYS A 58 11.48 2.83 -6.22
C LYS A 58 11.47 2.17 -4.85
N THR A 59 11.36 2.96 -3.79
CA THR A 59 11.31 2.46 -2.41
C THR A 59 10.09 1.56 -2.23
N ASP A 60 8.92 2.00 -2.70
CA ASP A 60 7.68 1.21 -2.64
C ASP A 60 7.81 -0.12 -3.39
N ALA A 61 8.40 -0.10 -4.59
CA ALA A 61 8.63 -1.32 -5.37
C ALA A 61 9.58 -2.29 -4.66
N ILE A 62 10.64 -1.78 -4.01
CA ILE A 62 11.57 -2.60 -3.22
C ILE A 62 10.82 -3.22 -2.03
N LEU A 63 10.09 -2.42 -1.25
CA LEU A 63 9.35 -2.89 -0.09
C LEU A 63 8.30 -3.93 -0.47
N LEU A 64 7.54 -3.70 -1.55
CA LEU A 64 6.57 -4.65 -2.08
C LEU A 64 7.23 -5.98 -2.47
N ALA A 65 8.35 -5.94 -3.19
CA ALA A 65 9.06 -7.14 -3.61
C ALA A 65 9.62 -7.93 -2.42
N GLN A 66 10.15 -7.25 -1.40
CA GLN A 66 10.66 -7.90 -0.19
C GLN A 66 9.52 -8.47 0.66
N ALA A 67 8.42 -7.74 0.83
CA ALA A 67 7.24 -8.23 1.53
C ALA A 67 6.67 -9.50 0.86
N TRP A 68 6.58 -9.50 -0.47
CA TRP A 68 6.16 -10.68 -1.23
C TRP A 68 7.06 -11.89 -0.98
N LYS A 69 8.38 -11.70 -1.08
CA LYS A 69 9.36 -12.76 -0.81
C LYS A 69 9.28 -13.28 0.62
N ALA A 70 9.12 -12.38 1.59
CA ALA A 70 9.00 -12.73 3.00
C ALA A 70 7.75 -13.59 3.26
N VAL A 71 6.60 -13.23 2.70
CA VAL A 71 5.35 -14.01 2.82
C VAL A 71 5.49 -15.38 2.18
N GLN A 72 6.17 -15.48 1.03
CA GLN A 72 6.40 -16.75 0.35
C GLN A 72 7.35 -17.69 1.10
N ALA A 73 8.29 -17.14 1.87
CA ALA A 73 9.25 -17.91 2.67
C ALA A 73 8.76 -18.20 4.10
N ALA A 74 7.78 -17.46 4.59
CA ALA A 74 7.23 -17.63 5.92
C ALA A 74 6.30 -18.86 6.01
N PRO A 75 6.23 -19.52 7.18
CA PRO A 75 5.15 -20.46 7.44
C PRO A 75 3.79 -19.75 7.29
N PRO A 76 2.71 -20.47 6.97
CA PRO A 76 1.39 -19.88 6.80
C PRO A 76 1.05 -19.01 8.01
N LEU A 77 0.66 -17.76 7.76
CA LEU A 77 0.15 -16.91 8.83
C LEU A 77 -1.05 -17.62 9.47
N PRO A 78 -1.17 -17.63 10.80
CA PRO A 78 -2.37 -18.14 11.43
C PRO A 78 -3.57 -17.42 10.83
N ALA A 79 -4.65 -18.16 10.56
CA ALA A 79 -5.85 -17.57 10.00
C ALA A 79 -6.23 -16.35 10.85
N SER A 80 -6.30 -15.17 10.23
CA SER A 80 -6.88 -14.01 10.88
C SER A 80 -8.24 -14.45 11.40
N PRO A 81 -8.57 -14.25 12.70
CA PRO A 81 -9.90 -14.55 13.17
C PRO A 81 -10.87 -13.83 12.24
N ALA A 82 -11.91 -14.55 11.81
CA ALA A 82 -12.95 -13.98 10.97
C ALA A 82 -13.36 -12.65 11.59
N ARG A 83 -13.44 -11.60 10.76
CA ARG A 83 -13.76 -10.25 11.22
C ARG A 83 -15.14 -10.30 11.86
N GLY A 84 -15.18 -10.45 13.19
CA GLY A 84 -16.43 -10.56 13.92
C GLY A 84 -16.46 -11.52 15.10
N GLU A 85 -15.38 -11.77 15.84
CA GLU A 85 -15.50 -12.24 17.24
C GLU A 85 -14.43 -11.58 18.12
N VAL A 86 -14.65 -10.31 18.46
CA VAL A 86 -14.12 -9.79 19.72
C VAL A 86 -15.16 -10.19 20.78
N SER A 87 -14.99 -11.36 21.38
CA SER A 87 -15.71 -11.64 22.63
C SER A 87 -15.12 -10.72 23.69
N ALA A 88 -15.90 -9.71 24.07
CA ALA A 88 -15.62 -8.90 25.26
C ALA A 88 -15.73 -9.81 26.49
N GLY A 89 -14.65 -10.53 26.78
CA GLY A 89 -14.57 -11.49 27.88
C GLY A 89 -13.32 -11.25 28.69
N ALA A 90 -13.29 -10.13 29.41
CA ALA A 90 -12.39 -9.92 30.56
C ALA A 90 -12.95 -8.77 31.42
N GLY A 91 -14.17 -8.94 31.92
CA GLY A 91 -14.56 -8.27 33.16
C GLY A 91 -13.84 -8.97 34.31
N GLY A 92 -12.58 -8.60 34.54
CA GLY A 92 -11.87 -9.01 35.75
C GLY A 92 -12.55 -8.36 36.95
N GLU A 93 -13.11 -9.19 37.81
CA GLU A 93 -13.55 -8.80 39.15
C GLU A 93 -12.33 -8.21 39.87
N ILE A 94 -12.38 -6.92 40.14
CA ILE A 94 -11.46 -6.25 41.05
C ILE A 94 -11.99 -6.56 42.44
N GLU A 95 -11.35 -7.54 43.07
CA GLU A 95 -11.60 -7.97 44.44
C GLU A 95 -11.47 -6.76 45.39
N ASP A 96 -12.56 -6.49 46.10
CA ASP A 96 -12.72 -5.37 47.02
C ASP A 96 -11.85 -5.57 48.26
N ALA A 97 -10.61 -5.10 48.20
CA ALA A 97 -9.73 -4.99 49.35
C ALA A 97 -10.11 -3.74 50.17
N ALA A 98 -11.25 -3.79 50.86
CA ALA A 98 -11.60 -2.82 51.90
C ALA A 98 -12.66 -3.33 52.89
N GLN A 99 -12.36 -4.40 53.66
CA GLN A 99 -12.54 -4.47 55.13
C GLN A 99 -12.23 -5.86 55.69
#